data_AF-A0A8T4XFR8-F1
#
_entry.id   AF-A0A8T4XFR8-F1
#
_cell.length_a   1.000
_cell.length_b   1.000
_cell.length_c   1.000
_cell.angle_alpha   90.00
_cell.angle_beta   90.00
_cell.angle_gamma   90.00
#
_symmetry.space_group_name_H-M   'P 1'
#
loop_
_entity.id
_entity.type
_entity.pdbx_description
1 polymer ?
#
loop_
_entity_poly.entity_id
_entity_poly.type
_entity_poly.pdbx_seq_one_letter_code
_entity_poly.pdbx_strand_id
1 'polypeptide(L)'
;MIFLPRASLPPKLQIIVRKVGEKDYEITTEPKLEPMVFATFVVTFKQCAKNCIVKLSGGKLNLSGETPDFNAILACISSQSPIPVELQIT
;
A
#
# COMPACT_ATOMS: atom_id res chain seq x y z
N MET A 1 32.11 -18.53 14.27
CA MET A 1 30.77 -17.94 14.08
C MET A 1 30.76 -17.24 12.74
N ILE A 2 29.95 -17.72 11.80
CA ILE A 2 29.76 -17.04 10.51
C ILE A 2 28.87 -15.83 10.81
N PHE A 3 29.46 -14.64 10.76
CA PHE A 3 28.72 -13.39 10.81
C PHE A 3 28.06 -13.24 9.44
N LEU A 4 26.82 -13.69 9.30
CA LEU A 4 26.02 -13.31 8.14
C LEU A 4 25.90 -11.78 8.21
N PRO A 5 26.41 -11.02 7.20
CA PRO A 5 26.06 -9.62 7.11
C PRO A 5 24.53 -9.57 7.16
N ARG A 6 23.97 -8.61 7.92
CA ARG A 6 22.53 -8.31 7.90
C ARG A 6 22.15 -8.05 6.44
N ALA A 7 21.84 -9.12 5.72
CA ALA A 7 21.38 -9.09 4.36
C ALA A 7 20.15 -8.21 4.44
N SER A 8 20.29 -7.04 3.80
CA SER A 8 19.28 -6.01 3.70
C SER A 8 17.92 -6.66 3.71
N LEU A 9 17.18 -6.44 4.80
CA LEU A 9 15.75 -6.69 4.83
C LEU A 9 15.21 -6.13 3.49
N PRO A 10 14.41 -6.91 2.73
CA PRO A 10 13.85 -6.40 1.48
C PRO A 10 13.26 -5.02 1.77
N PRO A 11 13.51 -4.01 0.92
CA PRO A 11 13.09 -2.64 1.19
C PRO A 11 11.61 -2.69 1.53
N LYS A 12 11.28 -2.41 2.80
CA LYS A 12 9.90 -2.48 3.26
C LYS A 12 9.12 -1.47 2.44
N LEU A 13 8.02 -1.94 1.85
CA LEU A 13 7.16 -1.05 1.09
C LEU A 13 6.35 -0.22 2.06
N GLN A 14 6.65 1.07 2.19
CA GLN A 14 5.85 1.96 2.99
C GLN A 14 4.65 2.42 2.17
N ILE A 15 3.45 2.07 2.60
CA ILE A 15 2.20 2.61 2.10
C ILE A 15 1.88 3.84 2.93
N ILE A 16 2.00 5.00 2.30
CA ILE A 16 1.68 6.29 2.90
C ILE A 16 0.25 6.63 2.53
N VAL A 17 -0.62 6.72 3.54
CA VAL A 17 -2.01 7.12 3.41
C VAL A 17 -2.15 8.55 3.93
N ARG A 18 -2.61 9.46 3.09
CA ARG A 18 -2.91 10.85 3.41
C ARG A 18 -4.39 11.11 3.29
N LYS A 19 -5.04 11.60 4.34
CA LYS A 19 -6.44 12.04 4.26
C LYS A 19 -6.52 13.38 3.53
N VAL A 20 -7.27 13.44 2.42
CA VAL A 20 -7.40 14.65 1.57
C VAL A 20 -8.81 15.26 1.60
N GLY A 21 -9.80 14.55 2.14
CA GLY A 21 -11.17 15.05 2.32
C GLY A 21 -11.91 14.33 3.44
N GLU A 22 -13.22 14.58 3.58
CA GLU A 22 -14.05 13.90 4.59
C GLU A 22 -14.14 12.39 4.36
N LYS A 23 -14.21 11.97 3.09
CA LYS A 23 -14.32 10.57 2.65
C LYS A 23 -13.26 10.17 1.62
N ASP A 24 -12.23 11.01 1.43
CA ASP A 24 -11.20 10.86 0.39
C ASP A 24 -9.81 10.70 1.01
N TYR A 25 -9.08 9.70 0.53
CA TYR A 25 -7.75 9.33 0.99
C TYR A 25 -6.82 9.12 -0.21
N GLU A 26 -5.66 9.75 -0.18
CA GLU A 26 -4.57 9.56 -1.14
C GLU A 26 -3.60 8.51 -0.60
N ILE A 27 -3.16 7.59 -1.44
CA ILE A 27 -2.22 6.53 -1.09
C ILE A 27 -1.04 6.58 -2.03
N THR A 28 0.15 6.52 -1.46
CA THR A 28 1.41 6.48 -2.16
C THR A 28 2.30 5.39 -1.58
N THR A 29 3.29 4.93 -2.34
CA THR A 29 4.23 3.90 -1.89
C THR A 29 5.65 4.46 -1.91
N GLU A 30 6.42 4.25 -0.85
CA GLU A 30 7.84 4.57 -0.77
C GLU A 30 8.67 3.32 -0.42
N PRO A 31 9.72 2.96 -1.20
CA PRO A 31 10.15 3.62 -2.44
C PRO A 31 9.12 3.51 -3.57
N LYS A 32 9.19 4.42 -4.55
CA LYS A 32 8.31 4.36 -5.73
C LYS A 32 8.47 3.00 -6.41
N LEU A 33 7.37 2.28 -6.50
CA LEU A 33 7.32 1.00 -7.20
C LEU A 33 7.56 1.20 -8.70
N GLU A 34 8.26 0.25 -9.31
CA GLU A 34 8.32 0.16 -10.76
C GLU A 34 6.91 -0.01 -11.34
N PRO A 35 6.63 0.49 -12.56
CA PRO A 35 5.28 0.51 -13.12
C PRO A 35 4.56 -0.84 -13.11
N MET A 36 5.29 -1.94 -13.37
CA MET A 36 4.76 -3.30 -13.33
C MET A 36 4.35 -3.71 -11.91
N VAL A 37 5.20 -3.45 -10.92
CA VAL A 37 4.93 -3.79 -9.51
C VAL A 37 3.81 -2.92 -8.96
N PHE A 38 3.78 -1.65 -9.36
CA PHE A 38 2.73 -0.72 -9.01
C PHE A 38 1.37 -1.15 -9.58
N ALA A 39 1.31 -1.58 -10.84
CA ALA A 39 0.06 -2.08 -11.43
C ALA A 39 -0.48 -3.31 -10.69
N THR A 40 0.38 -4.27 -10.36
CA THR A 40 0.00 -5.44 -9.55
C THR A 40 -0.48 -5.03 -8.16
N PHE A 41 0.24 -4.12 -7.51
CA PHE A 41 -0.14 -3.56 -6.22
C PHE A 41 -1.51 -2.89 -6.27
N VAL A 42 -1.81 -2.09 -7.30
CA VAL A 42 -3.12 -1.44 -7.50
C VAL A 42 -4.25 -2.47 -7.61
N VAL A 43 -4.02 -3.56 -8.33
CA VAL A 43 -5.02 -4.64 -8.49
C VAL A 43 -5.27 -5.34 -7.16
N THR A 44 -4.21 -5.74 -6.46
CA THR A 44 -4.30 -6.35 -5.12
C THR A 44 -4.98 -5.41 -4.13
N PHE A 45 -4.60 -4.13 -4.13
CA PHE A 45 -5.19 -3.09 -3.30
C PHE A 45 -6.69 -2.96 -3.54
N LYS A 46 -7.13 -2.93 -4.81
CA LYS A 46 -8.55 -2.92 -5.20
C LYS A 46 -9.30 -4.16 -4.73
N GLN A 47 -8.69 -5.34 -4.84
CA GLN A 47 -9.29 -6.59 -4.38
C GLN A 47 -9.46 -6.64 -2.86
N CYS A 48 -8.54 -6.03 -2.12
CA CYS A 48 -8.59 -5.91 -0.66
C CYS A 48 -9.57 -4.83 -0.19
N ALA A 49 -9.66 -3.71 -0.92
CA ALA A 49 -10.54 -2.59 -0.61
C ALA A 49 -11.98 -2.80 -1.17
N LYS A 50 -12.61 -3.94 -0.87
CA LYS A 50 -13.91 -4.37 -1.44
C LYS A 50 -15.07 -3.35 -1.30
N ASN A 51 -14.97 -2.43 -0.33
CA ASN A 51 -16.01 -1.43 -0.03
C ASN A 51 -15.56 0.01 -0.30
N CYS A 52 -14.43 0.21 -1.00
CA CYS A 52 -13.92 1.55 -1.30
C CYS A 52 -13.72 1.75 -2.79
N ILE A 53 -14.04 2.95 -3.27
CA ILE A 53 -13.82 3.33 -4.65
C ILE A 53 -12.35 3.71 -4.79
N VAL A 54 -11.56 2.86 -5.45
CA VAL A 54 -10.15 3.13 -5.70
C VAL A 54 -9.95 3.68 -7.11
N LYS A 55 -9.59 4.95 -7.20
CA LYS A 55 -9.19 5.62 -8.45
C LYS A 55 -7.68 5.74 -8.53
N LEU A 56 -7.12 5.63 -9.73
CA LEU A 56 -5.70 5.89 -9.96
C LEU A 56 -5.55 7.28 -10.57
N SER A 57 -4.72 8.14 -10.00
CA SER A 57 -4.43 9.47 -10.53
C SER A 57 -2.96 9.83 -10.33
N GLY A 58 -2.25 10.17 -11.41
CA GLY A 58 -0.88 10.70 -11.34
C GLY A 58 0.15 9.82 -10.63
N GLY A 59 0.01 8.49 -10.67
CA GLY A 59 0.90 7.56 -9.94
C GLY A 59 0.56 7.39 -8.45
N LYS A 60 -0.64 7.82 -8.04
CA LYS A 60 -1.18 7.65 -6.69
C LYS A 60 -2.54 6.96 -6.74
N LEU A 61 -2.90 6.27 -5.67
CA LEU A 61 -4.24 5.70 -5.51
C LEU A 61 -5.08 6.65 -4.66
N ASN A 62 -6.28 6.98 -5.11
CA ASN A 62 -7.26 7.71 -4.32
C ASN A 62 -8.35 6.74 -3.91
N LEU A 63 -8.53 6.50 -2.61
CA LEU A 63 -9.74 5.88 -2.10
C LEU A 63 -10.79 6.95 -1.82
N SER A 64 -12.01 6.69 -2.27
CA SER A 64 -13.21 7.43 -1.87
C SER A 64 -14.22 6.45 -1.30
N GLY A 65 -14.75 6.70 -0.10
CA GLY A 65 -15.73 5.80 0.53
C GLY A 65 -15.98 6.08 2.02
N GLU A 66 -16.93 5.38 2.61
CA GLU A 66 -17.15 5.43 4.06
C GLU A 66 -16.03 4.69 4.79
N THR A 67 -15.30 5.41 5.65
CA THR A 67 -14.24 4.93 6.57
C THR A 67 -13.54 3.63 6.14
N PRO A 68 -12.62 3.68 5.16
CA PRO A 68 -11.79 2.54 4.81
C PRO A 68 -11.04 1.99 6.03
N ASP A 69 -11.18 0.67 6.27
CA ASP A 69 -10.40 -0.02 7.30
C ASP A 69 -9.00 -0.33 6.75
N PHE A 70 -8.09 0.63 6.94
CA PHE A 70 -6.71 0.52 6.45
C PHE A 70 -5.93 -0.65 7.06
N ASN A 71 -6.27 -1.07 8.28
CA ASN A 71 -5.64 -2.22 8.92
C ASN A 71 -6.05 -3.53 8.24
N ALA A 72 -7.33 -3.68 7.89
CA ALA A 72 -7.82 -4.83 7.13
C ALA A 72 -7.23 -4.87 5.71
N ILE A 73 -7.11 -3.70 5.06
CA ILE A 73 -6.46 -3.59 3.74
C ILE A 73 -4.99 -3.98 3.83
N LEU A 74 -4.26 -3.51 4.84
CA LEU A 74 -2.85 -3.86 5.04
C LEU A 74 -2.66 -5.35 5.31
N ALA A 75 -3.51 -5.95 6.16
CA ALA A 75 -3.47 -7.38 6.45
C ALA A 75 -3.73 -8.22 5.18
N CYS A 76 -4.69 -7.79 4.36
CA CYS A 76 -4.99 -8.44 3.09
C CYS A 76 -3.82 -8.34 2.09
N ILE A 77 -3.21 -7.16 1.95
CA ILE A 77 -2.04 -6.98 1.07
C ILE A 77 -0.84 -7.77 1.60
N SER A 78 -0.58 -7.75 2.92
CA SER A 78 0.50 -8.51 3.55
C SER A 78 0.32 -10.03 3.40
N SER A 79 -0.92 -10.51 3.33
CA SER A 79 -1.21 -11.93 3.07
C SER A 79 -0.98 -12.34 1.62
N GLN A 80 -1.02 -11.41 0.67
CA GLN A 80 -0.88 -11.69 -0.76
C GLN A 80 0.48 -11.25 -1.32
N SER A 81 1.17 -10.34 -0.64
CA SER A 81 2.44 -9.75 -1.07
C SER A 81 3.62 -10.51 -0.46
N PRO A 82 4.62 -10.91 -1.25
CA PRO A 82 5.88 -11.44 -0.74
C PRO A 82 6.77 -10.37 -0.08
N ILE A 83 6.40 -9.09 -0.20
CA ILE A 83 7.14 -7.94 0.36
C ILE A 83 6.43 -7.45 1.63
N PRO A 84 7.14 -7.30 2.76
CA PRO A 84 6.58 -6.72 3.98
C PRO A 84 6.19 -5.26 3.75
N VAL A 85 4.97 -4.95 4.17
CA VAL A 85 4.31 -3.66 3.92
C VAL A 85 4.12 -2.94 5.25
N GLU A 86 4.47 -1.65 5.32
CA GLU A 86 4.21 -0.82 6.50
C GLU A 86 3.19 0.26 6.16
N LEU A 87 2.22 0.49 7.08
CA LEU A 87 1.27 1.58 6.96
C LEU A 87 1.85 2.82 7.63
N GLN A 88 1.95 3.92 6.91
CA GLN A 88 2.21 5.24 7.48
C GLN A 88 0.98 6.11 7.24
N ILE A 89 0.23 6.39 8.31
CA ILE A 89 -0.91 7.31 8.27
C ILE A 89 -0.35 8.71 8.55
N THR A 90 -0.50 9.65 7.60
CA THR A 90 -0.10 11.06 7.75
C THR A 90 -1.27 12.00 7.56
#